data_AF-A0A2M7IX79-F1
#
_entry.id   AF-A0A2M7IX79-F1
#
_cell.length_a   1.000
_cell.length_b   1.000
_cell.length_c   1.000
_cell.angle_alpha   90.00
_cell.angle_beta   90.00
_cell.angle_gamma   90.00
#
_symmetry.space_group_name_H-M   'P 1'
#
loop_
_entity.id
_entity.type
_entity.pdbx_description
1 polymer ?
#
loop_
_entity_poly.entity_id
_entity_poly.type
_entity_poly.pdbx_seq_one_letter_code
_entity_poly.pdbx_strand_id
1 'polypeptide(L)'
;MSGICIVGSTNQGHAELNRARAKRLLGGELLRIFKALSQIPCSISVEGLDVELFAVISNFVKNPGMAEVISGEYVHAMPDIIHEANPELARLNLALGDEVVKHPVRFITEYCSYPEVLARQVVATNGPCACYMMDNATSIYSDNWEGAVPPPVSRLADDLSAVRNAGVTYLRMRSKYFTPILGQWFAFQRYRSAEGEKKKTAADVVNEMEKQLELAEHDGVPVVFMPLDLESCVIGSHHGAPVYEEIVAELLDRKLPLIGPKQAFEILLPLAVESERPQRALVNMKWTGHNNQANLKKMVVDHGRKEIPHSRALQKLALMPFISDGFVVCKYAVDPRTKLDADLGPLVFGGENYDILAVQMAALRYFTHGENFRGKMAGLVKQNSDSYLFRAMLLWAENNVI
;
A
#
# COMPACT_ATOMS: atom_id res chain seq x y z
N MET A 1 -4.41 -27.62 8.84
CA MET A 1 -3.27 -27.14 8.05
C MET A 1 -3.52 -25.68 7.76
N SER A 2 -2.66 -24.83 8.27
CA SER A 2 -2.73 -23.38 8.04
C SER A 2 -1.92 -23.02 6.79
N GLY A 3 -2.30 -21.93 6.12
CA GLY A 3 -1.58 -21.40 4.97
C GLY A 3 -0.99 -20.02 5.24
N ILE A 4 0.06 -19.66 4.50
CA ILE A 4 0.61 -18.29 4.50
C ILE A 4 0.15 -17.57 3.23
N CYS A 5 -0.51 -16.43 3.40
CA CYS A 5 -0.87 -15.53 2.32
C CYS A 5 0.05 -14.30 2.37
N ILE A 6 1.02 -14.25 1.47
CA ILE A 6 1.89 -13.08 1.28
C ILE A 6 1.09 -12.01 0.52
N VAL A 7 1.05 -10.78 1.02
CA VAL A 7 0.26 -9.68 0.44
C VAL A 7 1.15 -8.47 0.21
N GLY A 8 1.57 -8.27 -1.04
CA GLY A 8 2.30 -7.09 -1.49
C GLY A 8 1.38 -5.94 -1.93
N SER A 9 1.81 -4.69 -1.80
CA SER A 9 1.16 -3.53 -2.43
C SER A 9 2.09 -2.77 -3.36
N THR A 10 1.61 -2.37 -4.53
CA THR A 10 2.29 -1.36 -5.36
C THR A 10 1.87 0.02 -4.88
N ASN A 11 2.84 0.80 -4.42
CA ASN A 11 2.65 2.19 -4.01
C ASN A 11 3.76 3.05 -4.66
N GLN A 12 4.07 2.78 -5.93
CA GLN A 12 5.27 3.30 -6.60
C GLN A 12 5.13 4.76 -7.02
N GLY A 13 3.91 5.25 -7.24
CA GLY A 13 3.60 6.65 -7.51
C GLY A 13 3.97 7.60 -6.37
N HIS A 14 4.27 7.05 -5.18
CA HIS A 14 4.57 7.80 -3.96
C HIS A 14 6.06 7.83 -3.63
N ALA A 15 6.89 7.04 -4.32
CA ALA A 15 8.32 7.02 -4.09
C ALA A 15 9.05 8.18 -4.82
N GLU A 16 9.77 9.01 -4.07
CA GLU A 16 10.70 9.99 -4.64
C GLU A 16 11.87 9.31 -5.37
N LEU A 17 11.74 9.22 -6.69
CA LEU A 17 12.73 8.61 -7.56
C LEU A 17 13.38 9.64 -8.47
N ASN A 18 14.64 9.99 -8.16
CA ASN A 18 15.48 10.63 -9.16
C ASN A 18 15.70 9.70 -10.36
N ARG A 19 16.01 10.27 -11.53
CA ARG A 19 16.07 9.55 -12.80
C ARG A 19 16.99 8.34 -12.79
N ALA A 20 18.13 8.42 -12.10
CA ALA A 20 19.08 7.31 -12.01
C ALA A 20 18.51 6.15 -11.17
N ARG A 21 17.90 6.46 -10.02
CA ARG A 21 17.21 5.48 -9.16
C ARG A 21 15.98 4.91 -9.86
N ALA A 22 15.16 5.74 -10.49
CA ALA A 22 14.01 5.33 -11.29
C ALA A 22 14.41 4.35 -12.40
N LYS A 23 15.47 4.66 -13.15
CA LYS A 23 15.96 3.80 -14.23
C LYS A 23 16.46 2.45 -13.72
N ARG A 24 17.19 2.41 -12.59
CA ARG A 24 17.62 1.16 -11.96
C ARG A 24 16.42 0.36 -11.46
N LEU A 25 15.49 1.02 -10.77
CA LEU A 25 14.40 0.37 -10.05
C LEU A 25 13.28 -0.06 -11.00
N LEU A 26 12.67 0.88 -11.72
CA LEU A 26 11.56 0.60 -12.64
C LEU A 26 12.01 -0.09 -13.92
N GLY A 27 13.26 0.14 -14.35
CA GLY A 27 13.84 -0.45 -15.56
C GLY A 27 14.47 -1.83 -15.36
N GLY A 28 14.61 -2.33 -14.13
CA GLY A 28 15.30 -3.59 -13.86
C GLY A 28 14.91 -4.30 -12.56
N GLU A 29 14.99 -3.62 -11.42
CA GLU A 29 14.76 -4.29 -10.11
C GLU A 29 13.30 -4.70 -9.91
N LEU A 30 12.34 -3.83 -10.21
CA LEU A 30 10.91 -4.16 -10.05
C LEU A 30 10.48 -5.30 -10.99
N LEU A 31 11.05 -5.36 -12.20
CA LEU A 31 10.84 -6.48 -13.12
C LEU A 31 11.35 -7.80 -12.52
N ARG A 32 12.53 -7.77 -11.88
CA ARG A 32 13.10 -8.95 -11.21
C ARG A 32 12.29 -9.37 -10.00
N ILE A 33 11.81 -8.41 -9.19
CA ILE A 33 10.91 -8.68 -8.06
C ILE A 33 9.64 -9.35 -8.54
N PHE A 34 8.96 -8.79 -9.55
CA PHE A 34 7.77 -9.40 -10.12
C PHE A 34 8.04 -10.78 -10.70
N LYS A 35 9.19 -10.98 -11.37
CA LYS A 35 9.59 -12.31 -11.84
C LYS A 35 9.80 -13.29 -10.70
N ALA A 36 10.38 -12.87 -9.57
CA ALA A 36 10.52 -13.69 -8.38
C ALA A 36 9.13 -14.06 -7.83
N LEU A 37 8.29 -13.06 -7.55
CA LEU A 37 6.96 -13.25 -6.98
C LEU A 37 6.02 -14.06 -7.90
N SER A 38 6.19 -13.99 -9.22
CA SER A 38 5.44 -14.81 -10.20
C SER A 38 5.68 -16.31 -10.08
N GLN A 39 6.66 -16.76 -9.30
CA GLN A 39 7.01 -18.18 -9.12
C GLN A 39 6.31 -18.83 -7.93
N ILE A 40 5.61 -18.04 -7.09
CA ILE A 40 4.95 -18.54 -5.88
C ILE A 40 3.51 -18.04 -5.79
N PRO A 41 2.61 -18.75 -5.09
CA PRO A 41 1.32 -18.19 -4.71
C PRO A 41 1.53 -17.00 -3.76
N CYS A 42 1.14 -15.81 -4.21
CA CYS A 42 1.11 -14.60 -3.39
C CYS A 42 0.06 -13.62 -3.93
N SER A 43 -0.24 -12.58 -3.17
CA SER A 43 -1.12 -11.48 -3.58
C SER A 43 -0.29 -10.24 -3.89
N ILE A 44 -0.59 -9.56 -4.98
CA ILE A 44 -0.08 -8.23 -5.28
C ILE A 44 -1.25 -7.29 -5.53
N SER A 45 -1.48 -6.38 -4.58
CA SER A 45 -2.39 -5.26 -4.76
C SER A 45 -1.78 -4.24 -5.71
N VAL A 46 -2.54 -3.88 -6.74
CA VAL A 46 -2.13 -2.82 -7.67
C VAL A 46 -3.03 -1.61 -7.59
N GLU A 47 -2.42 -0.42 -7.55
CA GLU A 47 -3.14 0.84 -7.69
C GLU A 47 -3.37 1.17 -9.16
N GLY A 48 -4.52 1.76 -9.45
CA GLY A 48 -4.89 2.03 -10.84
C GLY A 48 -3.96 3.05 -11.52
N LEU A 49 -3.57 4.10 -10.80
CA LEU A 49 -2.64 5.11 -11.28
C LEU A 49 -1.25 4.49 -11.54
N ASP A 50 -0.76 3.64 -10.65
CA ASP A 50 0.52 2.94 -10.82
C ASP A 50 0.56 2.11 -12.12
N VAL A 51 -0.54 1.44 -12.44
CA VAL A 51 -0.65 0.65 -13.68
C VAL A 51 -0.62 1.54 -14.94
N GLU A 52 -1.15 2.75 -14.86
CA GLU A 52 -1.12 3.71 -15.97
C GLU A 52 0.25 4.42 -16.10
N LEU A 53 0.95 4.66 -15.00
CA LEU A 53 2.23 5.34 -15.00
C LEU A 53 3.41 4.40 -15.30
N PHE A 54 3.34 3.14 -14.87
CA PHE A 54 4.47 2.23 -14.90
C PHE A 54 4.18 0.99 -15.76
N ALA A 55 4.76 0.97 -16.96
CA ALA A 55 4.61 -0.15 -17.92
C ALA A 55 5.00 -1.52 -17.34
N VAL A 56 5.97 -1.56 -16.42
CA VAL A 56 6.38 -2.81 -15.74
C VAL A 56 5.26 -3.39 -14.88
N ILE A 57 4.48 -2.55 -14.18
CA ILE A 57 3.32 -2.97 -13.40
C ILE A 57 2.21 -3.41 -14.35
N SER A 58 1.90 -2.63 -15.39
CA SER A 58 0.92 -3.02 -16.42
C SER A 58 1.22 -4.38 -17.06
N ASN A 59 2.48 -4.67 -17.35
CA ASN A 59 2.90 -5.95 -17.91
C ASN A 59 2.77 -7.11 -16.90
N PHE A 60 3.07 -6.87 -15.63
CA PHE A 60 2.88 -7.85 -14.56
C PHE A 60 1.39 -8.17 -14.35
N VAL A 61 0.50 -7.16 -14.34
CA VAL A 61 -0.95 -7.37 -14.27
C VAL A 61 -1.45 -8.32 -15.37
N LYS A 62 -0.91 -8.20 -16.59
CA LYS A 62 -1.27 -9.06 -17.73
C LYS A 62 -0.72 -10.47 -17.62
N ASN A 63 0.42 -10.65 -16.94
CA ASN A 63 1.14 -11.93 -16.88
C ASN A 63 1.74 -12.15 -15.47
N PRO A 64 0.90 -12.39 -14.45
CA PRO A 64 1.38 -12.45 -13.06
C PRO A 64 1.98 -13.81 -12.66
N GLY A 65 1.92 -14.82 -13.54
CA GLY A 65 2.39 -16.16 -13.24
C GLY A 65 1.54 -16.83 -12.16
N MET A 66 2.19 -17.30 -11.10
CA MET A 66 1.53 -17.88 -9.92
C MET A 66 1.01 -16.84 -8.93
N ALA A 67 1.42 -15.58 -9.07
CA ALA A 67 0.88 -14.51 -8.23
C ALA A 67 -0.56 -14.20 -8.64
N GLU A 68 -1.39 -13.86 -7.66
CA GLU A 68 -2.71 -13.29 -7.87
C GLU A 68 -2.61 -11.77 -7.76
N VAL A 69 -3.17 -11.07 -8.74
CA VAL A 69 -3.26 -9.62 -8.71
C VAL A 69 -4.64 -9.25 -8.18
N ILE A 70 -4.68 -8.36 -7.19
CA ILE A 70 -5.92 -7.86 -6.60
C ILE A 70 -6.02 -6.35 -6.80
N SER A 71 -7.25 -5.82 -6.89
CA SER A 71 -7.44 -4.38 -7.02
C SER A 71 -7.18 -3.68 -5.70
N GLY A 72 -6.40 -2.60 -5.79
CA GLY A 72 -6.40 -1.51 -4.84
C GLY A 72 -7.31 -0.38 -5.29
N GLU A 73 -7.10 0.80 -4.70
CA GLU A 73 -7.73 2.04 -5.14
C GLU A 73 -7.14 2.53 -6.48
N TYR A 74 -7.82 3.43 -7.20
CA TYR A 74 -7.18 4.08 -8.35
C TYR A 74 -6.02 4.97 -7.91
N VAL A 75 -6.21 5.78 -6.88
CA VAL A 75 -5.13 6.46 -6.16
C VAL A 75 -5.17 6.09 -4.68
N HIS A 76 -4.01 5.94 -4.06
CA HIS A 76 -3.88 5.83 -2.61
C HIS A 76 -4.50 7.04 -1.91
N ALA A 77 -5.69 6.89 -1.33
CA ALA A 77 -6.39 7.98 -0.67
C ALA A 77 -6.81 7.56 0.74
N MET A 78 -7.04 8.54 1.60
CA MET A 78 -7.75 8.26 2.86
C MET A 78 -9.26 8.16 2.56
N PRO A 79 -9.90 6.98 2.75
CA PRO A 79 -11.26 6.77 2.28
C PRO A 79 -12.30 7.68 2.95
N ASP A 80 -12.04 8.10 4.19
CA ASP A 80 -12.86 9.07 4.93
C ASP A 80 -12.75 10.49 4.35
N ILE A 81 -11.53 10.98 4.07
CA ILE A 81 -11.31 12.32 3.52
C ILE A 81 -11.97 12.48 2.15
N ILE A 82 -11.76 11.52 1.25
CA ILE A 82 -12.40 11.56 -0.07
C ILE A 82 -13.92 11.44 0.02
N HIS A 83 -14.44 10.64 0.96
CA HIS A 83 -15.88 10.50 1.17
C HIS A 83 -16.53 11.77 1.72
N GLU A 84 -15.92 12.41 2.70
CA GLU A 84 -16.41 13.66 3.27
C GLU A 84 -16.38 14.80 2.25
N ALA A 85 -15.37 14.82 1.38
CA ALA A 85 -15.31 15.78 0.27
C ALA A 85 -16.38 15.49 -0.79
N ASN A 86 -16.47 14.23 -1.25
CA ASN A 86 -17.48 13.79 -2.20
C ASN A 86 -17.65 12.25 -2.16
N PRO A 87 -18.77 11.73 -1.64
CA PRO A 87 -19.04 10.28 -1.57
C PRO A 87 -19.00 9.58 -2.94
N GLU A 88 -19.33 10.29 -4.02
CA GLU A 88 -19.31 9.73 -5.36
C GLU A 88 -17.86 9.62 -5.88
N LEU A 89 -16.96 10.55 -5.55
CA LEU A 89 -15.53 10.43 -5.88
C LEU A 89 -14.89 9.25 -5.16
N ALA A 90 -15.27 9.01 -3.91
CA ALA A 90 -14.80 7.85 -3.16
C ALA A 90 -15.18 6.53 -3.85
N ARG A 91 -16.43 6.43 -4.33
CA ARG A 91 -16.89 5.27 -5.13
C ARG A 91 -16.17 5.17 -6.46
N LEU A 92 -15.97 6.30 -7.13
CA LEU A 92 -15.25 6.38 -8.39
C LEU A 92 -13.79 5.90 -8.24
N ASN A 93 -13.12 6.21 -7.12
CA ASN A 93 -11.76 5.76 -6.83
C ASN A 93 -11.67 4.22 -6.85
N LEU A 94 -12.61 3.55 -6.17
CA LEU A 94 -12.67 2.08 -6.17
C LEU A 94 -13.07 1.51 -7.53
N ALA A 95 -14.06 2.12 -8.19
CA ALA A 95 -14.53 1.66 -9.49
C ALA A 95 -13.45 1.76 -10.58
N LEU A 96 -12.64 2.82 -10.56
CA LEU A 96 -11.48 2.97 -11.44
C LEU A 96 -10.36 1.96 -11.12
N GLY A 97 -10.15 1.64 -9.84
CA GLY A 97 -9.22 0.57 -9.45
C GLY A 97 -9.64 -0.80 -9.99
N ASP A 98 -10.94 -1.11 -9.93
CA ASP A 98 -11.50 -2.37 -10.44
C ASP A 98 -11.47 -2.50 -11.98
N GLU A 99 -11.40 -1.38 -12.71
CA GLU A 99 -11.21 -1.42 -14.16
C GLU A 99 -9.83 -1.98 -14.54
N VAL A 100 -8.86 -1.89 -13.64
CA VAL A 100 -7.52 -2.42 -13.85
C VAL A 100 -7.50 -3.92 -13.57
N VAL A 101 -8.07 -4.33 -12.44
CA VAL A 101 -8.15 -5.74 -12.05
C VAL A 101 -9.48 -6.00 -11.36
N LYS A 102 -10.24 -6.97 -11.86
CA LYS A 102 -11.47 -7.41 -11.20
C LYS A 102 -11.21 -8.65 -10.36
N HIS A 103 -11.21 -8.51 -9.04
CA HIS A 103 -10.95 -9.60 -8.10
C HIS A 103 -11.96 -9.60 -6.93
N PRO A 104 -12.37 -10.76 -6.37
CA PRO A 104 -13.30 -10.84 -5.22
C PRO A 104 -12.70 -10.38 -3.88
N VAL A 105 -11.40 -10.14 -3.85
CA VAL A 105 -10.66 -9.60 -2.70
C VAL A 105 -10.03 -8.30 -3.16
N ARG A 106 -10.16 -7.26 -2.33
CA ARG A 106 -9.48 -5.99 -2.50
C ARG A 106 -8.54 -5.72 -1.36
N PHE A 107 -7.48 -4.99 -1.68
CA PHE A 107 -6.67 -4.35 -0.66
C PHE A 107 -7.08 -2.90 -0.60
N ILE A 108 -7.79 -2.54 0.47
CA ILE A 108 -8.07 -1.13 0.75
C ILE A 108 -7.25 -0.77 1.96
N THR A 109 -6.46 0.29 1.81
CA THR A 109 -5.54 0.73 2.84
C THR A 109 -6.33 1.15 4.08
N GLU A 110 -5.86 0.67 5.22
CA GLU A 110 -6.63 0.65 6.47
C GLU A 110 -6.81 2.02 7.14
N TYR A 111 -6.46 3.10 6.45
CA TYR A 111 -6.49 4.46 6.95
C TYR A 111 -7.90 5.03 7.08
N CYS A 112 -8.96 4.23 6.88
CA CYS A 112 -10.33 4.67 7.11
C CYS A 112 -10.68 4.65 8.60
N SER A 113 -10.83 5.83 9.18
CA SER A 113 -11.30 6.04 10.57
C SER A 113 -12.70 5.47 10.84
N TYR A 114 -13.52 5.33 9.79
CA TYR A 114 -14.96 5.07 9.85
C TYR A 114 -15.34 3.80 9.07
N PRO A 115 -15.47 2.64 9.72
CA PRO A 115 -15.85 1.37 9.09
C PRO A 115 -17.05 1.42 8.14
N GLU A 116 -18.07 2.19 8.50
CA GLU A 116 -19.30 2.38 7.76
C GLU A 116 -19.10 3.12 6.43
N VAL A 117 -18.11 4.03 6.37
CA VAL A 117 -17.75 4.74 5.16
C VAL A 117 -17.14 3.77 4.15
N LEU A 118 -16.19 2.95 4.60
CA LEU A 118 -15.59 1.92 3.78
C LEU A 118 -16.63 0.90 3.30
N ALA A 119 -17.51 0.44 4.19
CA ALA A 119 -18.56 -0.50 3.82
C ALA A 119 -19.49 0.07 2.73
N ARG A 120 -19.90 1.33 2.84
CA ARG A 120 -20.74 2.00 1.83
C ARG A 120 -20.05 2.16 0.48
N GLN A 121 -18.73 2.37 0.46
CA GLN A 121 -17.97 2.49 -0.78
C GLN A 121 -17.80 1.12 -1.44
N VAL A 122 -17.47 0.09 -0.65
CA VAL A 122 -17.24 -1.27 -1.13
C VAL A 122 -18.52 -1.93 -1.62
N VAL A 123 -19.63 -1.85 -0.86
CA VAL A 123 -20.91 -2.46 -1.26
C VAL A 123 -21.47 -1.82 -2.53
N ALA A 124 -21.15 -0.56 -2.81
CA ALA A 124 -21.59 0.12 -4.03
C ALA A 124 -20.90 -0.41 -5.29
N THR A 125 -19.82 -1.18 -5.15
CA THR A 125 -19.18 -1.88 -6.27
C THR A 125 -19.83 -3.25 -6.44
N ASN A 126 -20.22 -3.63 -7.66
CA ASN A 126 -20.96 -4.86 -7.92
C ASN A 126 -20.10 -6.14 -7.78
N GLY A 127 -19.93 -6.64 -6.55
CA GLY A 127 -19.33 -7.95 -6.29
C GLY A 127 -19.07 -8.25 -4.80
N PRO A 128 -18.91 -9.54 -4.42
CA PRO A 128 -18.38 -9.88 -3.10
C PRO A 128 -16.97 -9.30 -2.99
N CYS A 129 -16.74 -8.48 -1.96
CA CYS A 129 -15.46 -7.85 -1.72
C CYS A 129 -15.02 -8.15 -0.29
N ALA A 130 -13.85 -8.76 -0.16
CA ALA A 130 -13.11 -8.77 1.10
C ALA A 130 -12.10 -7.63 1.16
N CYS A 131 -11.87 -7.09 2.36
CA CYS A 131 -10.83 -6.10 2.65
C CYS A 131 -9.92 -6.62 3.77
N TYR A 132 -8.66 -6.21 3.79
CA TYR A 132 -7.78 -6.52 4.90
C TYR A 132 -8.02 -5.58 6.09
N MET A 133 -7.85 -6.10 7.30
CA MET A 133 -7.79 -5.33 8.54
C MET A 133 -6.67 -5.84 9.45
N MET A 134 -5.80 -4.99 9.95
CA MET A 134 -4.75 -5.35 10.87
C MET A 134 -5.31 -5.35 12.30
N ASP A 135 -4.90 -6.31 13.10
CA ASP A 135 -5.33 -6.39 14.49
C ASP A 135 -4.84 -5.19 15.33
N ASN A 136 -5.55 -4.92 16.41
CA ASN A 136 -5.38 -3.70 17.20
C ASN A 136 -4.07 -3.66 18.03
N ALA A 137 -3.30 -4.75 18.05
CA ALA A 137 -2.02 -4.83 18.76
C ALA A 137 -0.84 -4.29 17.95
N THR A 138 -1.08 -3.83 16.74
CA THR A 138 -0.01 -3.51 15.82
C THR A 138 0.65 -2.16 16.12
N SER A 139 1.87 -2.17 16.65
CA SER A 139 2.67 -0.97 16.99
C SER A 139 3.79 -0.65 15.98
N ILE A 140 3.86 -1.31 14.81
CA ILE A 140 5.01 -1.31 13.87
C ILE A 140 5.47 0.07 13.35
N TYR A 141 4.76 1.16 13.65
CA TYR A 141 5.14 2.50 13.20
C TYR A 141 5.46 3.48 14.34
N SER A 142 5.62 3.02 15.58
CA SER A 142 6.03 3.91 16.68
C SER A 142 6.94 3.25 17.71
N ASP A 143 8.23 3.12 17.38
CA ASP A 143 9.25 2.71 18.36
C ASP A 143 9.46 3.76 19.48
N ASN A 144 8.88 4.96 19.35
CA ASN A 144 9.06 6.09 20.29
C ASN A 144 7.76 6.55 20.98
N TRP A 145 6.81 5.67 21.27
CA TRP A 145 5.62 6.04 22.06
C TRP A 145 5.67 5.47 23.49
N GLU A 146 6.10 6.30 24.45
CA GLU A 146 5.91 6.07 25.90
C GLU A 146 4.46 6.29 26.37
N GLY A 147 3.50 6.47 25.45
CA GLY A 147 2.07 6.49 25.75
C GLY A 147 1.45 5.18 25.33
N ALA A 148 0.69 4.52 26.20
CA ALA A 148 -0.14 3.40 25.78
C ALA A 148 -1.11 3.88 24.67
N VAL A 149 -1.16 3.19 23.54
CA VAL A 149 -2.27 3.33 22.57
C VAL A 149 -3.56 3.15 23.36
N PRO A 150 -4.46 4.16 23.42
CA PRO A 150 -5.73 3.96 24.08
C PRO A 150 -6.40 2.77 23.40
N PRO A 151 -6.89 1.79 24.21
CA PRO A 151 -7.43 0.58 23.64
C PRO A 151 -8.56 0.94 22.67
N PRO A 152 -8.70 0.20 21.56
CA PRO A 152 -9.78 0.44 20.60
C PRO A 152 -11.13 0.45 21.33
N VAL A 153 -12.04 1.31 20.84
CA VAL A 153 -13.38 1.52 21.42
C VAL A 153 -14.19 0.21 21.48
N SER A 154 -13.89 -0.72 20.57
CA SER A 154 -14.33 -2.12 20.63
C SER A 154 -13.16 -3.06 20.34
N ARG A 155 -13.00 -4.10 21.18
CA ARG A 155 -12.03 -5.17 20.94
C ARG A 155 -12.75 -6.34 20.26
N LEU A 156 -12.26 -6.77 19.10
CA LEU A 156 -12.64 -8.07 18.55
C LEU A 156 -12.07 -9.17 19.45
N ALA A 157 -12.79 -10.28 19.56
CA ALA A 157 -12.25 -11.48 20.18
C ALA A 157 -10.97 -11.92 19.45
N ASP A 158 -9.96 -12.36 20.19
CA ASP A 158 -8.63 -12.61 19.65
C ASP A 158 -8.58 -13.79 18.67
N ASP A 159 -9.56 -14.68 18.72
CA ASP A 159 -9.70 -15.88 17.88
C ASP A 159 -10.29 -15.62 16.48
N LEU A 160 -10.94 -14.47 16.25
CA LEU A 160 -11.57 -14.17 14.97
C LEU A 160 -10.54 -13.88 13.87
N SER A 161 -10.57 -14.68 12.79
CA SER A 161 -9.72 -14.53 11.59
C SER A 161 -10.40 -13.75 10.45
N ALA A 162 -11.73 -13.64 10.49
CA ALA A 162 -12.51 -12.78 9.60
C ALA A 162 -13.77 -12.26 10.30
N VAL A 163 -14.24 -11.10 9.86
CA VAL A 163 -15.45 -10.45 10.40
C VAL A 163 -16.32 -9.98 9.24
N ARG A 164 -17.65 -10.09 9.39
CA ARG A 164 -18.60 -9.43 8.50
C ARG A 164 -19.13 -8.18 9.18
N ASN A 165 -19.13 -7.08 8.45
CA ASN A 165 -19.71 -5.83 8.91
C ASN A 165 -20.30 -5.07 7.72
N ALA A 166 -21.58 -4.70 7.81
CA ALA A 166 -22.29 -3.89 6.82
C ALA A 166 -22.14 -4.39 5.37
N GLY A 167 -22.18 -5.72 5.17
CA GLY A 167 -22.09 -6.35 3.84
C GLY A 167 -20.68 -6.55 3.29
N VAL A 168 -19.64 -6.20 4.04
CA VAL A 168 -18.23 -6.41 3.69
C VAL A 168 -17.60 -7.47 4.58
N THR A 169 -16.76 -8.32 4.00
CA THR A 169 -15.94 -9.28 4.77
C THR A 169 -14.55 -8.68 5.02
N TYR A 170 -14.13 -8.64 6.27
CA TYR A 170 -12.82 -8.16 6.67
C TYR A 170 -11.93 -9.34 7.05
N LEU A 171 -10.81 -9.50 6.34
CA LEU A 171 -9.79 -10.51 6.58
C LEU A 171 -8.76 -9.97 7.57
N ARG A 172 -8.62 -10.61 8.72
CA ARG A 172 -7.79 -10.07 9.80
C ARG A 172 -6.33 -10.46 9.62
N MET A 173 -5.45 -9.47 9.41
CA MET A 173 -4.00 -9.62 9.55
C MET A 173 -3.63 -9.51 11.03
N ARG A 174 -3.05 -10.57 11.60
CA ARG A 174 -2.72 -10.62 13.03
C ARG A 174 -1.23 -10.34 13.28
N SER A 175 -0.93 -9.21 13.94
CA SER A 175 0.44 -8.73 14.16
C SER A 175 1.31 -9.68 14.95
N LYS A 176 0.70 -10.50 15.82
CA LYS A 176 1.39 -11.58 16.53
C LYS A 176 2.18 -12.49 15.57
N TYR A 177 1.64 -12.78 14.39
CA TYR A 177 2.25 -13.71 13.44
C TYR A 177 3.13 -13.01 12.41
N PHE A 178 2.74 -11.83 11.89
CA PHE A 178 3.53 -11.19 10.84
C PHE A 178 4.64 -10.28 11.35
N THR A 179 4.53 -9.68 12.55
CA THR A 179 5.55 -8.74 13.07
C THR A 179 6.90 -9.43 13.26
N PRO A 180 7.00 -10.65 13.83
CA PRO A 180 8.27 -11.37 13.93
C PRO A 180 8.90 -11.64 12.56
N ILE A 181 8.09 -12.01 11.57
CA ILE A 181 8.54 -12.26 10.19
C ILE A 181 9.09 -10.96 9.57
N LEU A 182 8.35 -9.85 9.70
CA LEU A 182 8.81 -8.53 9.24
C LEU A 182 10.12 -8.11 9.93
N GLY A 183 10.27 -8.42 11.21
CA GLY A 183 11.52 -8.21 11.95
C GLY A 183 12.71 -8.92 11.31
N GLN A 184 12.55 -10.20 10.95
CA GLN A 184 13.60 -10.93 10.22
C GLN A 184 13.80 -10.38 8.81
N TRP A 185 12.72 -10.01 8.11
CA TRP A 185 12.79 -9.44 6.76
C TRP A 185 13.63 -8.16 6.73
N PHE A 186 13.36 -7.22 7.64
CA PHE A 186 14.15 -5.99 7.74
C PHE A 186 15.58 -6.25 8.24
N ALA A 187 15.77 -7.19 9.17
CA ALA A 187 17.10 -7.58 9.61
C ALA A 187 17.93 -8.19 8.47
N PHE A 188 17.30 -9.02 7.62
CA PHE A 188 17.91 -9.56 6.41
C PHE A 188 18.29 -8.43 5.45
N GLN A 189 17.38 -7.51 5.15
CA GLN A 189 17.73 -6.35 4.32
C GLN A 189 18.90 -5.53 4.88
N ARG A 190 19.00 -5.42 6.20
CA ARG A 190 20.00 -4.60 6.88
C ARG A 190 21.37 -5.25 6.98
N TYR A 191 21.41 -6.56 7.24
CA TYR A 191 22.62 -7.30 7.62
C TYR A 191 22.93 -8.47 6.68
N ARG A 192 22.43 -8.43 5.44
CA ARG A 192 22.68 -9.47 4.42
C ARG A 192 24.17 -9.67 4.12
N SER A 193 24.93 -8.58 4.10
CA SER A 193 26.37 -8.61 3.78
C SER A 193 27.26 -8.64 5.02
N ALA A 194 26.67 -8.63 6.23
CA ALA A 194 27.42 -8.73 7.47
C ALA A 194 28.08 -10.11 7.64
N GLU A 195 29.06 -10.17 8.55
CA GLU A 195 29.80 -11.39 8.90
C GLU A 195 29.45 -11.87 10.32
N GLY A 196 29.71 -13.15 10.59
CA GLY A 196 29.48 -13.76 11.90
C GLY A 196 28.00 -13.75 12.32
N GLU A 197 27.75 -13.58 13.61
CA GLU A 197 26.42 -13.66 14.23
C GLU A 197 25.45 -12.53 13.81
N LYS A 198 25.99 -11.47 13.20
CA LYS A 198 25.17 -10.37 12.67
C LYS A 198 24.57 -10.70 11.31
N LYS A 199 25.14 -11.66 10.56
CA LYS A 199 24.66 -12.02 9.23
C LYS A 199 23.22 -12.53 9.31
N LYS A 200 22.38 -11.98 8.45
CA LYS A 200 21.01 -12.44 8.25
C LYS A 200 20.83 -12.94 6.83
N THR A 201 19.97 -13.93 6.66
CA THR A 201 19.77 -14.68 5.42
C THR A 201 18.28 -14.84 5.11
N ALA A 202 17.96 -15.19 3.87
CA ALA A 202 16.60 -15.58 3.50
C ALA A 202 16.09 -16.75 4.36
N ALA A 203 16.95 -17.72 4.69
CA ALA A 203 16.64 -18.83 5.58
C ALA A 203 16.17 -18.35 6.97
N ASP A 204 16.72 -17.27 7.52
CA ASP A 204 16.27 -16.72 8.81
C ASP A 204 14.83 -16.18 8.74
N VAL A 205 14.47 -15.55 7.63
CA VAL A 205 13.10 -15.07 7.37
C VAL A 205 12.15 -16.25 7.27
N VAL A 206 12.52 -17.25 6.46
CA VAL A 206 11.68 -18.43 6.21
C VAL A 206 11.54 -19.32 7.45
N ASN A 207 12.59 -19.47 8.26
CA ASN A 207 12.54 -20.14 9.57
C ASN A 207 11.49 -19.48 10.48
N GLU A 208 11.44 -18.14 10.51
CA GLU A 208 10.45 -17.44 11.32
C GLU A 208 9.04 -17.59 10.72
N MET A 209 8.89 -17.66 9.38
CA MET A 209 7.61 -17.98 8.75
C MET A 209 7.08 -19.36 9.17
N GLU A 210 7.94 -20.39 9.20
CA GLU A 210 7.59 -21.74 9.66
C GLU A 210 7.16 -21.73 11.12
N LYS A 211 7.94 -21.09 12.00
CA LYS A 211 7.62 -20.97 13.43
C LYS A 211 6.29 -20.25 13.67
N GLN A 212 6.01 -19.17 12.92
CA GLN A 212 4.74 -18.45 13.06
C GLN A 212 3.56 -19.24 12.49
N LEU A 213 3.80 -20.10 11.50
CA LEU A 213 2.80 -21.03 10.99
C LEU A 213 2.47 -22.10 12.03
N GLU A 214 3.46 -22.72 12.69
CA GLU A 214 3.26 -23.68 13.77
C GLU A 214 2.47 -23.06 14.94
N LEU A 215 2.81 -21.82 15.31
CA LEU A 215 2.09 -21.08 16.35
C LEU A 215 0.64 -20.77 15.94
N ALA A 216 0.42 -20.39 14.68
CA ALA A 216 -0.90 -20.16 14.13
C ALA A 216 -1.74 -21.45 14.12
N GLU A 217 -1.16 -22.59 13.77
CA GLU A 217 -1.82 -23.89 13.81
C GLU A 217 -2.23 -24.28 15.23
N HIS A 218 -1.34 -24.09 16.21
CA HIS A 218 -1.65 -24.31 17.62
C HIS A 218 -2.79 -23.41 18.11
N ASP A 219 -2.83 -22.15 17.66
CA ASP A 219 -3.86 -21.17 17.99
C ASP A 219 -5.16 -21.36 17.17
N GLY A 220 -5.24 -22.35 16.28
CA GLY A 220 -6.41 -22.61 15.43
C GLY A 220 -6.64 -21.58 14.31
N VAL A 221 -5.60 -20.84 13.91
CA VAL A 221 -5.65 -19.79 12.89
C VAL A 221 -5.35 -20.39 11.52
N PRO A 222 -6.32 -20.47 10.59
CA PRO A 222 -6.15 -21.20 9.34
C PRO A 222 -5.32 -20.44 8.29
N VAL A 223 -5.16 -19.12 8.42
CA VAL A 223 -4.41 -18.29 7.47
C VAL A 223 -3.59 -17.25 8.22
N VAL A 224 -2.29 -17.20 7.91
CA VAL A 224 -1.38 -16.13 8.34
C VAL A 224 -1.17 -15.18 7.16
N PHE A 225 -1.58 -13.92 7.32
CA PHE A 225 -1.28 -12.88 6.34
C PHE A 225 0.06 -12.22 6.64
N MET A 226 0.93 -12.16 5.64
CA MET A 226 2.21 -11.46 5.70
C MET A 226 2.15 -10.25 4.76
N PRO A 227 1.92 -9.03 5.28
CA PRO A 227 2.01 -7.84 4.46
C PRO A 227 3.45 -7.60 4.02
N LEU A 228 3.64 -7.26 2.75
CA LEU A 228 4.93 -6.87 2.18
C LEU A 228 4.79 -5.50 1.51
N ASP A 229 5.66 -4.59 1.90
CA ASP A 229 5.75 -3.30 1.22
C ASP A 229 6.75 -3.41 0.07
N LEU A 230 6.25 -3.45 -1.17
CA LEU A 230 7.11 -3.52 -2.36
C LEU A 230 7.89 -2.22 -2.57
N GLU A 231 7.41 -1.09 -2.06
CA GLU A 231 8.12 0.20 -2.10
C GLU A 231 9.32 0.21 -1.14
N SER A 232 9.35 -0.67 -0.13
CA SER A 232 10.46 -0.71 0.84
C SER A 232 11.81 -0.95 0.15
N CYS A 233 11.82 -1.61 -1.01
CA CYS A 233 13.03 -1.81 -1.80
C CYS A 233 13.50 -0.56 -2.58
N VAL A 234 12.59 0.40 -2.73
CA VAL A 234 12.71 1.64 -3.52
C VAL A 234 13.11 2.81 -2.62
N ILE A 235 12.52 2.87 -1.42
CA ILE A 235 12.74 3.95 -0.45
C ILE A 235 13.86 3.57 0.54
N GLY A 236 13.96 2.29 0.91
CA GLY A 236 14.74 1.87 2.08
C GLY A 236 15.66 0.67 1.90
N SER A 237 15.93 0.16 0.69
CA SER A 237 16.86 -0.97 0.51
C SER A 237 17.96 -0.68 -0.50
N HIS A 238 19.22 -0.89 -0.11
CA HIS A 238 20.35 -0.86 -1.05
C HIS A 238 20.47 -2.13 -1.89
N HIS A 239 19.85 -3.23 -1.44
CA HIS A 239 20.01 -4.55 -2.03
C HIS A 239 18.99 -4.85 -3.13
N GLY A 240 17.79 -4.25 -3.10
CA GLY A 240 16.81 -4.34 -4.19
C GLY A 240 16.24 -5.75 -4.40
N ALA A 241 16.07 -6.14 -5.66
CA ALA A 241 15.50 -7.40 -6.12
C ALA A 241 16.16 -8.69 -5.57
N PRO A 242 17.50 -8.77 -5.39
CA PRO A 242 18.16 -9.92 -4.76
C PRO A 242 17.50 -10.41 -3.46
N VAL A 243 17.01 -9.51 -2.61
CA VAL A 243 16.31 -9.87 -1.36
C VAL A 243 15.07 -10.72 -1.65
N TYR A 244 14.27 -10.31 -2.62
CA TYR A 244 13.06 -11.04 -3.02
C TYR A 244 13.39 -12.35 -3.74
N GLU A 245 14.40 -12.36 -4.62
CA GLU A 245 14.83 -13.55 -5.33
C GLU A 245 15.31 -14.65 -4.36
N GLU A 246 16.10 -14.28 -3.35
CA GLU A 246 16.61 -15.22 -2.34
C GLU A 246 15.49 -15.76 -1.44
N ILE A 247 14.56 -14.90 -1.02
CA ILE A 247 13.43 -15.35 -0.19
C ILE A 247 12.50 -16.26 -0.98
N VAL A 248 12.19 -15.92 -2.23
CA VAL A 248 11.39 -16.79 -3.10
C VAL A 248 12.08 -18.13 -3.33
N ALA A 249 13.40 -18.13 -3.57
CA ALA A 249 14.16 -19.38 -3.73
C ALA A 249 14.08 -20.27 -2.49
N GLU A 250 14.25 -19.67 -1.31
CA GLU A 250 14.14 -20.39 -0.03
C GLU A 250 12.72 -20.92 0.21
N LEU A 251 11.68 -20.12 -0.07
CA LEU A 251 10.28 -20.54 0.04
C LEU A 251 9.97 -21.75 -0.87
N LEU A 252 10.50 -21.76 -2.10
CA LEU A 252 10.33 -22.85 -3.05
C LEU A 252 11.05 -24.12 -2.62
N ASP A 253 12.27 -24.00 -2.09
CA ASP A 253 13.05 -25.13 -1.60
C ASP A 253 12.34 -25.83 -0.43
N ARG A 254 11.84 -25.04 0.52
CA ARG A 254 11.17 -25.54 1.72
C ARG A 254 9.71 -25.95 1.54
N LYS A 255 9.09 -25.58 0.42
CA LYS A 255 7.70 -25.92 0.07
C LYS A 255 6.70 -25.52 1.17
N LEU A 256 6.88 -24.33 1.73
CA LEU A 256 5.90 -23.75 2.65
C LEU A 256 4.50 -23.70 2.00
N PRO A 257 3.41 -23.88 2.77
CA PRO A 257 2.04 -23.89 2.26
C PRO A 257 1.58 -22.46 1.95
N LEU A 258 2.10 -21.92 0.85
CA LEU A 258 1.74 -20.60 0.34
C LEU A 258 0.38 -20.67 -0.36
N ILE A 259 -0.49 -19.70 -0.06
CA ILE A 259 -1.81 -19.57 -0.67
C ILE A 259 -2.02 -18.14 -1.18
N GLY A 260 -2.84 -18.03 -2.22
CA GLY A 260 -3.27 -16.75 -2.74
C GLY A 260 -4.46 -16.15 -1.98
N PRO A 261 -4.77 -14.87 -2.23
CA PRO A 261 -5.83 -14.13 -1.58
C PRO A 261 -7.22 -14.72 -1.85
N LYS A 262 -7.50 -15.25 -3.05
CA LYS A 262 -8.76 -15.94 -3.33
C LYS A 262 -8.94 -17.18 -2.44
N GLN A 263 -7.92 -18.02 -2.35
CA GLN A 263 -7.96 -19.22 -1.51
C GLN A 263 -8.07 -18.86 -0.03
N ALA A 264 -7.32 -17.85 0.44
CA ALA A 264 -7.45 -17.33 1.79
C ALA A 264 -8.87 -16.85 2.09
N PHE A 265 -9.50 -16.12 1.15
CA PHE A 265 -10.88 -15.68 1.27
C PHE A 265 -11.86 -16.86 1.34
N GLU A 266 -11.71 -17.88 0.49
CA GLU A 266 -12.56 -19.08 0.51
C GLU A 266 -12.47 -19.86 1.83
N ILE A 267 -11.28 -19.93 2.44
CA ILE A 267 -11.05 -20.55 3.76
C ILE A 267 -11.72 -19.75 4.88
N LEU A 268 -11.60 -18.42 4.83
CA LEU A 268 -12.00 -17.53 5.93
C LEU A 268 -13.47 -17.11 5.87
N LEU A 269 -14.08 -17.05 4.68
CA LEU A 269 -15.45 -16.59 4.48
C LEU A 269 -16.50 -17.39 5.29
N PRO A 270 -16.42 -18.73 5.41
CA PRO A 270 -17.32 -19.52 6.26
C PRO A 270 -17.12 -19.29 7.76
N LEU A 271 -15.94 -18.81 8.17
CA LEU A 271 -15.57 -18.54 9.56
C LEU A 271 -15.87 -17.10 9.99
N ALA A 272 -16.30 -16.25 9.05
CA ALA A 272 -16.52 -14.84 9.31
C ALA A 272 -17.75 -14.63 10.19
N VAL A 273 -17.55 -13.93 11.31
CA VAL A 273 -18.60 -13.63 12.30
C VAL A 273 -19.12 -12.21 12.09
N GLU A 274 -20.43 -12.00 12.19
CA GLU A 274 -21.01 -10.65 12.22
C GLU A 274 -20.53 -9.91 13.48
N SER A 275 -19.82 -8.81 13.29
CA SER A 275 -19.30 -8.00 14.39
C SER A 275 -19.10 -6.56 13.95
N GLU A 276 -18.93 -5.66 14.93
CA GLU A 276 -18.42 -4.33 14.63
C GLU A 276 -16.97 -4.43 14.18
N ARG A 277 -16.61 -3.73 13.10
CA ARG A 277 -15.20 -3.54 12.79
C ARG A 277 -14.59 -2.67 13.89
N PRO A 278 -13.50 -3.10 14.53
CA PRO A 278 -12.87 -2.31 15.58
C PRO A 278 -12.35 -1.00 14.98
N GLN A 279 -12.72 0.11 15.61
CA GLN A 279 -12.16 1.41 15.28
C GLN A 279 -10.73 1.48 15.79
N ARG A 280 -9.77 1.66 14.88
CA ARG A 280 -8.40 1.99 15.28
C ARG A 280 -8.35 3.44 15.74
N ALA A 281 -8.11 3.65 17.03
CA ALA A 281 -7.87 4.98 17.60
C ALA A 281 -6.65 5.71 16.99
N LEU A 282 -5.75 4.95 16.33
CA LEU A 282 -4.50 5.45 15.74
C LEU A 282 -4.71 6.39 14.54
N VAL A 283 -5.86 6.37 13.85
CA VAL A 283 -6.06 7.27 12.70
C VAL A 283 -6.11 8.74 13.13
N ASN A 284 -6.57 9.03 14.35
CA ASN A 284 -6.76 10.40 14.83
C ASN A 284 -5.57 11.03 15.56
N MET A 285 -4.50 10.28 15.91
CA MET A 285 -3.65 10.75 17.02
C MET A 285 -2.16 10.96 16.80
N LYS A 286 -1.51 10.54 15.69
CA LYS A 286 -0.11 10.96 15.42
C LYS A 286 0.50 10.51 14.10
N TRP A 287 -0.28 10.08 13.11
CA TRP A 287 0.30 10.03 11.76
C TRP A 287 0.66 11.46 11.38
N THR A 288 1.94 11.71 11.11
CA THR A 288 2.49 13.05 10.90
C THR A 288 1.85 13.74 9.68
N GLY A 289 1.29 12.95 8.77
CA GLY A 289 0.44 13.41 7.66
C GLY A 289 -0.99 13.82 8.06
N HIS A 290 -1.56 13.35 9.18
CA HIS A 290 -2.99 13.53 9.49
C HIS A 290 -3.41 15.00 9.63
N ASN A 291 -2.61 15.85 10.28
CA ASN A 291 -2.91 17.29 10.39
C ASN A 291 -2.78 18.03 9.03
N ASN A 292 -1.81 17.64 8.20
CA ASN A 292 -1.66 18.21 6.85
C ASN A 292 -2.78 17.73 5.92
N GLN A 293 -3.21 16.48 6.10
CA GLN A 293 -4.36 15.90 5.41
C GLN A 293 -5.69 16.49 5.90
N ALA A 294 -5.82 16.92 7.16
CA ALA A 294 -6.96 17.69 7.63
C ALA A 294 -7.00 19.10 7.00
N ASN A 295 -5.84 19.74 6.78
CA ASN A 295 -5.76 20.98 6.01
C ASN A 295 -6.08 20.75 4.53
N LEU A 296 -5.67 19.61 3.95
CA LEU A 296 -6.07 19.21 2.61
C LEU A 296 -7.56 18.92 2.52
N LYS A 297 -8.14 18.22 3.50
CA LYS A 297 -9.59 18.04 3.63
C LYS A 297 -10.26 19.40 3.56
N LYS A 298 -9.78 20.40 4.31
CA LYS A 298 -10.31 21.76 4.21
C LYS A 298 -10.14 22.35 2.81
N MET A 299 -8.95 22.29 2.21
CA MET A 299 -8.71 22.84 0.86
C MET A 299 -9.55 22.14 -0.23
N VAL A 300 -9.72 20.83 -0.15
CA VAL A 300 -10.44 20.00 -1.12
C VAL A 300 -11.95 20.02 -0.85
N VAL A 301 -12.41 20.15 0.38
CA VAL A 301 -13.83 20.39 0.70
C VAL A 301 -14.23 21.81 0.30
N ASP A 302 -13.38 22.81 0.60
CA ASP A 302 -13.66 24.22 0.31
C ASP A 302 -13.56 24.53 -1.20
N HIS A 303 -12.74 23.78 -1.95
CA HIS A 303 -12.46 24.08 -3.37
C HIS A 303 -12.71 22.90 -4.34
N GLY A 304 -13.01 21.71 -3.85
CA GLY A 304 -13.35 20.55 -4.68
C GLY A 304 -14.69 20.74 -5.36
N ARG A 305 -14.79 20.24 -6.60
CA ARG A 305 -16.07 20.23 -7.32
C ARG A 305 -17.03 19.27 -6.64
N LYS A 306 -18.25 19.74 -6.35
CA LYS A 306 -19.36 18.90 -5.91
C LYS A 306 -19.81 17.91 -6.98
N GLU A 307 -19.51 18.20 -8.25
CA GLU A 307 -19.89 17.38 -9.40
C GLU A 307 -18.71 16.59 -9.97
N ILE A 308 -18.95 15.30 -10.26
CA ILE A 308 -17.98 14.44 -10.95
C ILE A 308 -17.90 14.85 -12.43
N PRO A 309 -16.69 15.09 -12.98
CA PRO A 309 -16.53 15.37 -14.40
C PRO A 309 -17.11 14.27 -15.31
N HIS A 310 -17.60 14.66 -16.49
CA HIS A 310 -18.18 13.70 -17.44
C HIS A 310 -17.15 12.86 -18.20
N SER A 311 -15.93 13.36 -18.41
CA SER A 311 -14.91 12.60 -19.15
C SER A 311 -14.08 11.72 -18.21
N ARG A 312 -13.69 10.53 -18.69
CA ARG A 312 -12.88 9.57 -17.90
C ARG A 312 -11.53 10.14 -17.48
N ALA A 313 -10.90 10.90 -18.38
CA ALA A 313 -9.64 11.61 -18.11
C ALA A 313 -9.77 12.58 -16.92
N LEU A 314 -10.84 13.39 -16.91
CA LEU A 314 -11.07 14.35 -15.84
C LEU A 314 -11.54 13.69 -14.54
N GLN A 315 -12.26 12.57 -14.62
CA GLN A 315 -12.59 11.73 -13.46
C GLN A 315 -11.33 11.24 -12.74
N LYS A 316 -10.36 10.72 -13.49
CA LYS A 316 -9.05 10.29 -12.95
C LYS A 316 -8.26 11.47 -12.38
N LEU A 317 -8.21 12.60 -13.09
CA LEU A 317 -7.54 13.81 -12.60
C LEU A 317 -8.17 14.35 -11.30
N ALA A 318 -9.50 14.24 -11.16
CA ALA A 318 -10.23 14.69 -9.97
C ALA A 318 -9.88 13.90 -8.70
N LEU A 319 -9.30 12.71 -8.85
CA LEU A 319 -8.84 11.90 -7.73
C LEU A 319 -7.42 12.28 -7.27
N MET A 320 -6.58 12.84 -8.15
CA MET A 320 -5.18 13.16 -7.84
C MET A 320 -4.98 14.09 -6.64
N PRO A 321 -5.82 15.10 -6.37
CA PRO A 321 -5.70 15.90 -5.16
C PRO A 321 -5.77 15.09 -3.86
N PHE A 322 -6.38 13.90 -3.87
CA PHE A 322 -6.62 13.07 -2.68
C PHE A 322 -5.50 12.08 -2.35
N ILE A 323 -4.40 12.07 -3.11
CA ILE A 323 -3.26 11.19 -2.87
C ILE A 323 -2.71 11.40 -1.44
N SER A 324 -2.65 10.38 -0.60
CA SER A 324 -2.34 10.59 0.83
C SER A 324 -0.87 10.97 1.11
N ASP A 325 0.05 10.65 0.20
CA ASP A 325 1.48 10.56 0.54
C ASP A 325 2.28 11.85 0.30
N GLY A 326 1.77 12.80 -0.49
CA GLY A 326 2.42 14.10 -0.70
C GLY A 326 2.45 15.03 0.52
N PHE A 327 1.78 14.64 1.61
CA PHE A 327 1.66 15.48 2.81
C PHE A 327 2.26 14.86 4.08
N VAL A 328 2.83 13.66 3.98
CA VAL A 328 3.76 13.09 5.00
C VAL A 328 5.05 13.94 5.08
N VAL A 329 5.34 14.68 4.01
CA VAL A 329 6.51 15.54 3.77
C VAL A 329 6.71 16.64 4.80
N CYS A 330 5.66 17.36 5.21
CA CYS A 330 5.87 18.67 5.83
C CYS A 330 6.40 18.63 7.27
N LYS A 331 6.43 17.47 7.95
CA LYS A 331 7.06 17.37 9.27
C LYS A 331 8.57 17.11 9.20
N TYR A 332 9.06 16.44 8.14
CA TYR A 332 10.47 16.08 7.98
C TYR A 332 11.32 17.12 7.24
N ALA A 333 10.69 18.20 6.75
CA ALA A 333 11.43 19.38 6.30
C ALA A 333 12.25 20.02 7.43
N VAL A 334 11.92 19.73 8.70
CA VAL A 334 12.57 20.29 9.90
C VAL A 334 13.23 19.20 10.78
N ASP A 335 12.81 17.94 10.68
CA ASP A 335 13.29 16.81 11.49
C ASP A 335 14.12 15.85 10.61
N PRO A 336 15.39 15.55 10.94
CA PRO A 336 16.23 14.68 10.10
C PRO A 336 15.56 13.32 9.89
N ARG A 337 15.46 12.91 8.62
CA ARG A 337 14.97 11.58 8.20
C ARG A 337 15.47 10.48 9.13
N THR A 338 14.63 9.51 9.46
CA THR A 338 15.07 8.34 10.23
C THR A 338 16.11 7.59 9.40
N LYS A 339 17.37 7.69 9.81
CA LYS A 339 18.49 6.98 9.23
C LYS A 339 18.76 5.74 10.06
N LEU A 340 18.64 4.57 9.45
CA LEU A 340 19.06 3.32 10.06
C LEU A 340 20.35 2.87 9.39
N ASP A 341 21.44 2.78 10.13
CA ASP A 341 22.72 2.34 9.58
C ASP A 341 22.61 0.93 8.97
N ALA A 342 23.01 0.78 7.70
CA ALA A 342 23.08 -0.48 6.97
C ALA A 342 24.38 -0.60 6.16
N ASP A 343 24.66 -1.81 5.67
CA ASP A 343 25.95 -2.20 5.08
C ASP A 343 26.39 -1.35 3.88
N LEU A 344 25.44 -0.85 3.08
CA LEU A 344 25.69 -0.05 1.87
C LEU A 344 25.42 1.46 2.08
N GLY A 345 25.22 1.88 3.33
CA GLY A 345 24.84 3.23 3.71
C GLY A 345 23.61 3.24 4.63
N PRO A 346 23.26 4.38 5.24
CA PRO A 346 22.06 4.50 6.05
C PRO A 346 20.81 4.31 5.19
N LEU A 347 19.93 3.39 5.58
CA LEU A 347 18.56 3.31 5.09
C LEU A 347 17.82 4.56 5.55
N VAL A 348 17.08 5.18 4.63
CA VAL A 348 16.40 6.45 4.88
C VAL A 348 14.91 6.20 4.83
N PHE A 349 14.25 6.28 5.97
CA PHE A 349 12.79 6.13 6.08
C PHE A 349 12.14 7.52 6.17
N GLY A 350 11.01 7.68 5.48
CA GLY A 350 10.35 8.98 5.32
C GLY A 350 10.97 9.80 4.18
N GLY A 351 10.17 10.03 3.15
CA GLY A 351 10.52 10.80 1.96
C GLY A 351 9.93 12.20 1.99
N GLU A 352 10.59 13.11 1.30
CA GLU A 352 10.13 14.48 1.14
C GLU A 352 9.11 14.64 0.02
N ASN A 353 8.49 13.58 -0.52
CA ASN A 353 7.39 13.51 -1.50
C ASN A 353 6.93 14.83 -2.20
N TYR A 354 7.85 15.66 -2.67
CA TYR A 354 7.59 17.02 -3.17
C TYR A 354 7.03 16.93 -4.58
N ASP A 355 7.49 15.93 -5.34
CA ASP A 355 7.01 15.68 -6.68
C ASP A 355 5.52 15.30 -6.66
N ILE A 356 5.12 14.38 -5.79
CA ILE A 356 3.71 14.01 -5.69
C ILE A 356 2.88 15.17 -5.13
N LEU A 357 3.37 15.93 -4.14
CA LEU A 357 2.71 17.16 -3.68
C LEU A 357 2.48 18.16 -4.82
N ALA A 358 3.49 18.38 -5.66
CA ALA A 358 3.39 19.30 -6.80
C ALA A 358 2.36 18.80 -7.84
N VAL A 359 2.26 17.49 -8.05
CA VAL A 359 1.22 16.86 -8.89
C VAL A 359 -0.17 17.10 -8.30
N GLN A 360 -0.36 16.85 -7.00
CA GLN A 360 -1.63 17.08 -6.31
C GLN A 360 -2.08 18.54 -6.41
N MET A 361 -1.16 19.47 -6.14
CA MET A 361 -1.45 20.90 -6.19
C MET A 361 -1.74 21.38 -7.61
N ALA A 362 -1.09 20.82 -8.62
CA ALA A 362 -1.40 21.11 -10.02
C ALA A 362 -2.81 20.61 -10.39
N ALA A 363 -3.18 19.40 -9.97
CA ALA A 363 -4.52 18.85 -10.21
C ALA A 363 -5.59 19.67 -9.48
N LEU A 364 -5.33 20.07 -8.23
CA LEU A 364 -6.23 20.95 -7.48
C LEU A 364 -6.43 22.27 -8.22
N ARG A 365 -5.34 22.96 -8.60
CA ARG A 365 -5.38 24.24 -9.32
C ARG A 365 -6.09 24.16 -10.68
N TYR A 366 -6.03 23.02 -11.37
CA TYR A 366 -6.83 22.78 -12.57
C TYR A 366 -8.33 22.93 -12.28
N PHE A 367 -8.82 22.28 -11.21
CA PHE A 367 -10.25 22.32 -10.88
C PHE A 367 -10.69 23.61 -10.20
N THR A 368 -9.81 24.26 -9.43
CA THR A 368 -10.15 25.46 -8.64
C THR A 368 -9.94 26.76 -9.40
N HIS A 369 -8.96 26.82 -10.30
CA HIS A 369 -8.55 28.04 -10.99
C HIS A 369 -8.53 27.91 -12.52
N GLY A 370 -8.84 26.73 -13.07
CA GLY A 370 -8.79 26.49 -14.51
C GLY A 370 -7.36 26.49 -15.07
N GLU A 371 -6.35 26.28 -14.21
CA GLU A 371 -4.95 26.20 -14.65
C GLU A 371 -4.72 25.02 -15.59
N ASN A 372 -3.76 25.13 -16.50
CA ASN A 372 -3.42 24.05 -17.44
C ASN A 372 -2.52 23.00 -16.77
N PHE A 373 -3.09 21.83 -16.45
CA PHE A 373 -2.37 20.75 -15.78
C PHE A 373 -1.17 20.23 -16.60
N ARG A 374 -1.37 19.94 -17.89
CA ARG A 374 -0.30 19.50 -18.80
C ARG A 374 0.81 20.53 -18.91
N GLY A 375 0.45 21.81 -19.06
CA GLY A 375 1.39 22.92 -19.09
C GLY A 375 2.19 23.04 -17.79
N LYS A 376 1.54 22.81 -16.64
CA LYS A 376 2.19 22.79 -15.33
C LYS A 376 3.17 21.62 -15.21
N MET A 377 2.80 20.41 -15.61
CA MET A 377 3.70 19.25 -15.62
C MET A 377 4.90 19.47 -16.55
N ALA A 378 4.69 20.02 -17.74
CA ALA A 378 5.77 20.37 -18.66
C ALA A 378 6.74 21.41 -18.05
N GLY A 379 6.22 22.38 -17.31
CA GLY A 379 7.02 23.34 -16.55
C GLY A 379 7.85 22.68 -15.45
N LEU A 380 7.25 21.76 -14.68
CA LEU A 380 7.94 21.03 -13.61
C LEU A 380 9.04 20.11 -14.17
N VAL A 381 8.82 19.45 -15.30
CA VAL A 381 9.88 18.66 -15.99
C VAL A 381 11.06 19.53 -16.43
N LYS A 382 10.82 20.78 -16.84
CA LYS A 382 11.90 21.72 -17.20
C LYS A 382 12.68 22.18 -15.96
N GLN A 383 11.98 22.42 -14.85
CA GLN A 383 12.57 22.88 -13.59
C GLN A 383 13.34 21.77 -12.85
N ASN A 384 12.80 20.55 -12.87
CA ASN A 384 13.38 19.37 -12.26
C ASN A 384 13.38 18.22 -13.27
N SER A 385 14.37 18.24 -14.17
CA SER A 385 14.46 17.22 -15.21
C SER A 385 14.77 15.84 -14.64
N ASP A 386 15.28 15.72 -13.43
CA ASP A 386 15.60 14.41 -12.86
C ASP A 386 14.40 13.72 -12.19
N SER A 387 13.25 14.39 -12.06
CA SER A 387 12.03 13.73 -11.58
C SER A 387 11.48 12.75 -12.62
N TYR A 388 11.35 11.48 -12.22
CA TYR A 388 10.62 10.50 -13.03
C TYR A 388 9.11 10.75 -12.99
N LEU A 389 8.57 11.04 -11.81
CA LEU A 389 7.14 11.21 -11.59
C LEU A 389 6.58 12.34 -12.48
N PHE A 390 7.24 13.50 -12.55
CA PHE A 390 6.79 14.59 -13.43
C PHE A 390 6.74 14.20 -14.91
N ARG A 391 7.68 13.37 -15.37
CA ARG A 391 7.71 12.89 -16.76
C ARG A 391 6.59 11.89 -17.02
N ALA A 392 6.39 10.94 -16.09
CA ALA A 392 5.30 9.97 -16.17
C ALA A 392 3.94 10.67 -16.18
N MET A 393 3.76 11.67 -15.32
CA MET A 393 2.53 12.48 -15.23
C MET A 393 2.31 13.37 -16.45
N LEU A 394 3.37 13.94 -17.03
CA LEU A 394 3.26 14.68 -18.30
C LEU A 394 2.78 13.76 -19.42
N LEU A 395 3.42 12.58 -19.58
CA LEU A 395 3.03 11.59 -20.58
C LEU A 395 1.60 11.10 -20.36
N TRP A 396 1.21 10.88 -19.10
CA TRP A 396 -0.15 10.53 -18.73
C TRP A 396 -1.15 11.62 -19.14
N ALA A 397 -0.85 12.90 -18.88
CA ALA A 397 -1.70 14.02 -19.28
C ALA A 397 -1.81 14.17 -20.81
N GLU A 398 -0.71 13.95 -21.54
CA GLU A 398 -0.70 13.94 -23.01
C GLU A 398 -1.59 12.83 -23.58
N ASN A 399 -1.53 11.63 -23.01
CA ASN A 399 -2.34 10.48 -23.43
C ASN A 399 -3.83 10.62 -23.08
N ASN A 400 -4.16 11.41 -22.05
CA ASN A 400 -5.54 11.62 -21.59
C ASN A 400 -6.18 12.91 -22.12
N VAL A 401 -5.51 13.66 -23.01
CA VAL A 401 -6.00 14.91 -23.62
C VAL A 401 -6.46 15.94 -22.58
N ILE A 402 -5.60 16.19 -21.58
CA ILE A 402 -5.83 17.14 -20.48
C ILE A 402 -5.07 18.45 -20.69
#